data_AF-A0A544Y8A9-F1
#
_entry.id   AF-A0A544Y8A9-F1
#
_cell.length_a   1.000
_cell.length_b   1.000
_cell.length_c   1.000
_cell.angle_alpha   90.00
_cell.angle_beta   90.00
_cell.angle_gamma   90.00
#
_symmetry.space_group_name_H-M   'P 1'
#
loop_
_entity.id
_entity.type
_entity.pdbx_description
1 polymer ?
#
loop_
_entity_poly.entity_id
_entity_poly.type
_entity_poly.pdbx_seq_one_letter_code
_entity_poly.pdbx_strand_id
1 'polypeptide(L)'
;MDIFWFLTFTVLLAGYFALEGFDIGLGVLLPVLGRAPAARDRLVGAMAPFVLANEVWLVALAGVLFGAFPVLEGRALSRMYPLVVALLLAWIVRDAGLWFRRRAGGAAWRLVWDGALWAGSAGLALAWGAILMAVVRGLPASPFDVPAVAGGLALLALLAWHGRAFAAWRLQEGAPGTGRTLLLSACAAAAPAVLVMAAATGHMLGNAAPDQTLSVLSVMVVPIAPILVGAQVWVWRTFSRGALPTFF
;
A
#
# COMPACT_ATOMS: atom_id res chain seq x y z
N MET A 1 -10.24 10.43 23.63
CA MET A 1 -10.49 9.17 22.87
C MET A 1 -9.31 8.82 21.98
N ASP A 2 -8.12 9.30 22.33
CA ASP A 2 -7.11 9.63 21.32
C ASP A 2 -6.23 8.42 21.02
N ILE A 3 -5.96 7.61 22.06
CA ILE A 3 -5.25 6.33 21.95
C ILE A 3 -5.99 5.41 20.99
N PHE A 4 -7.33 5.35 21.05
CA PHE A 4 -8.12 4.52 20.14
C PHE A 4 -7.91 4.95 18.68
N TRP A 5 -7.97 6.25 18.39
CA TRP A 5 -7.80 6.77 17.03
C TRP A 5 -6.35 6.69 16.54
N PHE A 6 -5.38 6.88 17.44
CA PHE A 6 -3.96 6.66 17.16
C PHE A 6 -3.67 5.20 16.79
N LEU A 7 -4.19 4.25 17.57
CA LEU A 7 -4.05 2.82 17.29
C LEU A 7 -4.76 2.45 15.99
N THR A 8 -5.97 3.00 15.76
CA THR A 8 -6.71 2.82 14.51
C THR A 8 -5.88 3.27 13.30
N PHE A 9 -5.33 4.49 13.36
CA PHE A 9 -4.46 5.02 12.30
C PHE A 9 -3.22 4.15 12.08
N THR A 10 -2.58 3.72 13.16
CA THR A 10 -1.38 2.87 13.12
C THR A 10 -1.69 1.51 12.47
N VAL A 11 -2.80 0.89 12.84
CA VAL A 11 -3.26 -0.40 12.27
C VAL A 11 -3.60 -0.25 10.80
N LEU A 12 -4.28 0.83 10.40
CA LEU A 12 -4.61 1.09 9.01
C LEU A 12 -3.35 1.27 8.16
N LEU A 13 -2.38 2.05 8.63
CA LEU A 13 -1.12 2.28 7.91
C LEU A 13 -0.27 1.00 7.83
N ALA A 14 -0.12 0.28 8.94
CA ALA A 14 0.61 -0.99 8.97
C ALA A 14 -0.06 -2.05 8.09
N GLY A 15 -1.40 -2.14 8.16
CA GLY A 15 -2.20 -3.05 7.34
C GLY A 15 -2.11 -2.72 5.85
N TYR A 16 -2.14 -1.44 5.47
CA TYR A 16 -1.89 -1.01 4.10
C TYR A 16 -0.54 -1.55 3.58
N PHE A 17 0.56 -1.37 4.30
CA PHE A 17 1.84 -1.91 3.84
C PHE A 17 1.91 -3.44 3.85
N ALA A 18 1.23 -4.12 4.78
CA ALA A 18 1.19 -5.58 4.83
C ALA A 18 0.30 -6.19 3.73
N LEU A 19 -0.69 -5.46 3.23
CA LEU A 19 -1.68 -5.93 2.25
C LEU A 19 -1.38 -5.38 0.87
N GLU A 20 -1.34 -4.06 0.69
CA GLU A 20 -1.01 -3.43 -0.59
C GLU A 20 0.47 -3.63 -0.98
N GLY A 21 1.34 -3.81 0.01
CA GLY A 21 2.78 -3.86 -0.21
C GLY A 21 3.23 -4.97 -1.16
N PHE A 22 2.53 -6.11 -1.19
CA PHE A 22 2.87 -7.18 -2.12
C PHE A 22 2.41 -6.88 -3.54
N ASP A 23 1.30 -6.14 -3.73
CA ASP A 23 0.84 -5.74 -5.05
C ASP A 23 1.80 -4.72 -5.67
N ILE A 24 2.20 -3.71 -4.88
CA ILE A 24 3.24 -2.76 -5.26
C ILE A 24 4.55 -3.51 -5.59
N GLY A 25 4.95 -4.43 -4.71
CA GLY A 25 6.14 -5.25 -4.90
C GLY A 25 6.11 -6.08 -6.18
N LEU A 26 4.97 -6.69 -6.50
CA LEU A 26 4.80 -7.47 -7.73
C LEU A 26 4.83 -6.59 -8.98
N GLY A 27 4.20 -5.42 -8.95
CA GLY A 27 4.27 -4.45 -10.04
C GLY A 27 5.71 -3.99 -10.31
N VAL A 28 6.50 -3.72 -9.26
CA VAL A 28 7.94 -3.41 -9.38
C VAL A 28 8.71 -4.57 -10.01
N LEU A 29 8.37 -5.81 -9.66
CA LEU A 29 9.05 -7.01 -10.15
C LEU A 29 8.52 -7.54 -11.49
N LEU A 30 7.49 -6.92 -12.07
CA LEU A 30 6.88 -7.38 -13.31
C LEU A 30 7.90 -7.54 -14.47
N PRO A 31 8.86 -6.63 -14.70
CA PRO A 31 9.88 -6.82 -15.73
C PRO A 31 10.87 -7.95 -15.43
N VAL A 32 11.09 -8.26 -14.14
CA VAL A 32 12.09 -9.23 -13.68
C VAL A 32 11.53 -10.65 -13.66
N LEU A 33 10.33 -10.83 -13.10
CA LEU A 33 9.66 -12.13 -12.97
C LEU A 33 8.80 -12.45 -14.21
N GLY A 34 8.26 -11.44 -14.86
CA GLY A 34 7.39 -11.57 -16.03
C GLY A 34 8.13 -11.47 -17.36
N ARG A 35 9.23 -12.20 -17.55
CA ARG A 35 10.04 -12.09 -18.79
C ARG A 35 9.27 -12.49 -20.05
N ALA A 36 8.35 -13.45 -19.92
CA ALA A 36 7.47 -13.91 -20.99
C ALA A 36 6.04 -13.34 -20.83
N PRO A 37 5.29 -13.10 -21.92
CA PRO A 37 3.90 -12.62 -21.84
C PRO A 37 3.00 -13.45 -20.93
N ALA A 38 3.08 -14.78 -21.02
CA ALA A 38 2.32 -15.67 -20.15
C ALA A 38 2.72 -15.55 -18.67
N ALA A 39 3.99 -15.26 -18.37
CA ALA A 39 4.43 -15.03 -17.00
C ALA A 39 3.90 -13.70 -16.45
N ARG A 40 3.85 -12.63 -17.27
CA ARG A 40 3.22 -11.35 -16.88
C ARG A 40 1.74 -11.56 -16.57
N ASP A 41 1.03 -12.27 -17.43
CA ASP A 41 -0.39 -12.58 -17.24
C ASP A 41 -0.65 -13.34 -15.92
N ARG A 42 0.20 -14.32 -15.58
CA ARG A 42 0.09 -15.04 -14.31
C ARG A 42 0.37 -14.16 -13.10
N LEU A 43 1.36 -13.26 -13.16
CA LEU A 43 1.67 -12.36 -12.06
C LEU A 43 0.54 -11.35 -11.83
N VAL A 44 0.04 -10.73 -12.91
CA VAL A 44 -1.06 -9.78 -12.84
C VAL A 44 -2.34 -10.45 -12.35
N GLY A 45 -2.70 -11.61 -12.91
CA GLY A 45 -3.88 -12.37 -12.48
C GLY A 45 -3.80 -12.87 -11.04
N ALA A 46 -2.60 -13.06 -10.48
CA ALA A 46 -2.40 -13.44 -9.08
C ALA A 46 -2.71 -12.32 -8.10
N MET A 47 -2.35 -11.07 -8.43
CA MET A 47 -2.52 -9.92 -7.54
C MET A 47 -3.86 -9.20 -7.73
N ALA A 48 -4.36 -9.13 -8.97
CA ALA A 48 -5.51 -8.30 -9.33
C ALA A 48 -6.77 -8.46 -8.43
N PRO A 49 -7.15 -9.66 -7.97
CA PRO A 49 -8.33 -9.81 -7.10
C PRO A 49 -8.20 -9.17 -5.72
N PHE A 50 -6.97 -8.90 -5.27
CA PHE A 50 -6.68 -8.37 -3.94
C PHE A 50 -6.60 -6.84 -3.91
N VAL A 51 -6.15 -6.24 -5.02
CA VAL A 51 -5.82 -4.80 -5.14
C VAL A 51 -6.92 -3.90 -4.58
N LEU A 52 -8.16 -4.04 -5.04
CA LEU A 52 -9.25 -3.15 -4.59
C LEU A 52 -9.49 -3.23 -3.08
N ALA A 53 -9.42 -4.41 -2.47
CA ALA A 53 -9.62 -4.56 -1.04
C ALA A 53 -8.46 -3.97 -0.24
N ASN A 54 -7.25 -4.09 -0.77
CA ASN A 54 -6.03 -3.57 -0.15
C ASN A 54 -5.99 -2.02 -0.22
N GLU A 55 -6.39 -1.40 -1.33
CA GLU A 55 -6.43 0.06 -1.52
C GLU A 55 -7.38 0.78 -0.57
N VAL A 56 -8.48 0.12 -0.16
CA VAL A 56 -9.44 0.70 0.79
C VAL A 56 -8.80 1.01 2.14
N TRP A 57 -7.71 0.32 2.52
CA TRP A 57 -6.96 0.64 3.73
C TRP A 57 -6.32 2.04 3.67
N LEU A 58 -5.82 2.45 2.50
CA LEU A 58 -5.29 3.79 2.29
C LEU A 58 -6.38 4.85 2.36
N VAL A 59 -7.53 4.57 1.75
CA VAL A 59 -8.69 5.49 1.79
C VAL A 59 -9.18 5.66 3.23
N ALA A 60 -9.31 4.57 3.98
CA ALA A 60 -9.67 4.61 5.39
C ALA A 60 -8.64 5.38 6.22
N LEU A 61 -7.34 5.13 5.99
CA LEU A 61 -6.25 5.85 6.64
C LEU A 61 -6.35 7.36 6.41
N ALA A 62 -6.58 7.78 5.16
CA ALA A 62 -6.78 9.19 4.82
C ALA A 62 -8.01 9.76 5.55
N GLY A 63 -9.14 9.04 5.56
CA GLY A 63 -10.32 9.46 6.32
C GLY A 63 -10.05 9.67 7.80
N VAL A 64 -9.26 8.78 8.44
CA VAL A 64 -8.84 8.94 9.83
C VAL A 64 -7.89 10.13 10.00
N LEU A 65 -6.97 10.38 9.07
CA LEU A 65 -6.08 11.56 9.11
C LEU A 65 -6.89 12.86 9.16
N PHE A 66 -7.85 13.00 8.24
CA PHE A 66 -8.69 14.19 8.11
C PHE A 66 -9.65 14.37 9.30
N GLY A 67 -10.24 13.29 9.78
CA GLY A 67 -11.21 13.35 10.87
C GLY A 67 -10.57 13.47 12.25
N ALA A 68 -9.66 12.55 12.57
CA ALA A 68 -9.11 12.41 13.92
C ALA A 68 -7.85 13.25 14.15
N PHE A 69 -7.15 13.69 13.09
CA PHE A 69 -5.89 14.43 13.19
C PHE A 69 -5.82 15.65 12.25
N PRO A 70 -6.81 16.57 12.27
CA PRO A 70 -6.94 17.64 11.27
C PRO A 70 -5.74 18.61 11.23
N VAL A 71 -5.09 18.85 12.38
CA VAL A 71 -3.88 19.71 12.43
C VAL A 71 -2.70 19.04 11.71
N LEU A 72 -2.59 17.71 11.83
CA LEU A 72 -1.53 16.94 11.18
C LEU A 72 -1.79 16.78 9.70
N GLU A 73 -3.05 16.59 9.31
CA GLU A 73 -3.51 16.64 7.92
C GLU A 73 -3.05 17.93 7.23
N GLY A 74 -3.41 19.09 7.78
CA GLY A 74 -3.06 20.39 7.17
C GLY A 74 -1.54 20.60 7.06
N ARG A 75 -0.76 20.13 8.04
CA ARG A 75 0.71 20.17 7.98
C ARG A 75 1.28 19.20 6.94
N ALA A 76 0.75 17.98 6.86
CA ALA A 76 1.21 16.97 5.91
C ALA A 76 0.95 17.44 4.48
N LEU A 77 -0.28 17.87 4.16
CA LEU A 77 -0.61 18.34 2.82
C LEU A 77 0.17 19.59 2.43
N SER A 78 0.30 20.58 3.32
CA SER A 78 1.03 21.81 2.99
C SER A 78 2.53 21.61 2.82
N ARG A 79 3.16 20.77 3.66
CA ARG A 79 4.63 20.58 3.64
C ARG A 79 5.10 19.45 2.73
N MET A 80 4.21 18.52 2.38
CA MET A 80 4.52 17.34 1.57
C MET A 80 3.71 17.30 0.27
N TYR A 81 3.09 18.41 -0.13
CA TYR A 81 2.24 18.48 -1.31
C TYR A 81 2.84 17.79 -2.55
N PRO A 82 4.12 18.03 -2.93
CA PRO A 82 4.69 17.38 -4.11
C PRO A 82 4.79 15.85 -3.96
N LEU A 83 5.09 15.36 -2.75
CA LEU A 83 5.17 13.93 -2.46
C LEU A 83 3.80 13.27 -2.48
N VAL A 84 2.80 13.92 -1.89
CA VAL A 84 1.41 13.43 -1.89
C VAL A 84 0.87 13.39 -3.31
N VAL A 85 1.10 14.44 -4.11
CA VAL A 85 0.70 14.45 -5.53
C VAL A 85 1.42 13.36 -6.33
N ALA A 86 2.72 13.18 -6.12
CA ALA A 86 3.48 12.11 -6.78
C ALA A 86 2.93 10.72 -6.41
N LEU A 87 2.59 10.50 -5.13
CA LEU A 87 1.96 9.26 -4.67
C LEU A 87 0.60 9.03 -5.34
N LEU A 88 -0.26 10.04 -5.39
CA LEU A 88 -1.58 9.93 -6.03
C LEU A 88 -1.48 9.67 -7.53
N LEU A 89 -0.57 10.35 -8.23
CA LEU A 89 -0.32 10.12 -9.65
C LEU A 89 0.22 8.70 -9.91
N ALA A 90 1.15 8.24 -9.07
CA ALA A 90 1.69 6.89 -9.16
C ALA A 90 0.61 5.82 -8.92
N TRP A 91 -0.29 6.08 -7.97
CA TRP A 91 -1.45 5.23 -7.71
C TRP A 91 -2.39 5.16 -8.92
N ILE A 92 -2.80 6.31 -9.46
CA ILE A 92 -3.65 6.36 -10.66
C ILE A 92 -3.02 5.62 -11.85
N VAL A 93 -1.72 5.84 -12.09
CA VAL A 93 -0.99 5.21 -13.20
C VAL A 93 -0.89 3.69 -13.01
N ARG A 94 -0.65 3.24 -11.79
CA ARG A 94 -0.61 1.81 -11.45
C ARG A 94 -1.95 1.14 -11.76
N ASP A 95 -3.05 1.73 -11.29
CA ASP A 95 -4.38 1.14 -11.42
C ASP A 95 -4.85 1.18 -12.88
N ALA A 96 -4.55 2.27 -13.60
CA ALA A 96 -4.75 2.32 -15.04
C ALA A 96 -3.98 1.20 -15.75
N GLY A 97 -2.72 0.97 -15.35
CA GLY A 97 -1.89 -0.17 -15.77
C GLY A 97 -2.56 -1.51 -15.57
N LEU A 98 -3.20 -1.73 -14.42
CA LEU A 98 -3.90 -2.97 -14.10
C LEU A 98 -5.19 -3.14 -14.92
N TRP A 99 -6.07 -2.15 -14.87
CA TRP A 99 -7.46 -2.27 -15.36
C TRP A 99 -7.59 -2.08 -16.88
N PHE A 100 -6.68 -1.34 -17.52
CA PHE A 100 -6.72 -1.11 -18.97
C PHE A 100 -5.90 -2.11 -19.78
N ARG A 101 -5.08 -2.93 -19.13
CA ARG A 101 -4.19 -3.91 -19.75
C ARG A 101 -4.84 -4.81 -20.80
N ARG A 102 -6.06 -5.28 -20.54
CA ARG A 102 -6.84 -6.15 -21.45
C ARG A 102 -7.99 -5.46 -22.18
N ARG A 103 -8.10 -4.13 -22.10
CA ARG A 103 -9.18 -3.38 -22.75
C ARG A 103 -9.04 -3.28 -24.27
N ALA A 104 -7.81 -3.38 -24.79
CA ALA A 104 -7.54 -3.51 -26.21
C ALA A 104 -6.57 -4.66 -26.50
N GLY A 105 -6.56 -5.11 -27.74
CA GLY A 105 -5.67 -6.17 -28.23
C GLY A 105 -4.29 -5.65 -28.62
N GLY A 106 -3.33 -6.58 -28.75
CA GLY A 106 -2.00 -6.31 -29.30
C GLY A 106 -0.88 -6.30 -28.26
N ALA A 107 0.33 -6.65 -28.73
CA ALA A 107 1.52 -6.71 -27.88
C ALA A 107 1.94 -5.32 -27.38
N ALA A 108 1.86 -4.30 -28.25
CA ALA A 108 2.21 -2.92 -27.89
C ALA A 108 1.31 -2.36 -26.77
N TRP A 109 0.00 -2.57 -26.85
CA TRP A 109 -0.96 -2.16 -25.82
C TRP A 109 -0.61 -2.78 -24.46
N ARG A 110 -0.39 -4.09 -24.42
CA ARG A 110 0.00 -4.78 -23.18
C ARG A 110 1.31 -4.26 -22.62
N LEU A 111 2.32 -4.00 -23.46
CA LEU A 111 3.60 -3.47 -23.02
C LEU A 111 3.49 -2.05 -22.42
N VAL A 112 2.63 -1.20 -22.98
CA VAL A 112 2.37 0.14 -22.43
C VAL A 112 1.79 0.03 -21.02
N TRP A 113 0.77 -0.81 -20.83
CA TRP A 113 0.13 -0.95 -19.51
C TRP A 113 0.94 -1.76 -18.51
N ASP A 114 1.74 -2.74 -18.97
CA ASP A 114 2.76 -3.40 -18.15
C ASP A 114 3.80 -2.37 -17.66
N GLY A 115 4.20 -1.43 -18.52
CA GLY A 115 5.09 -0.32 -18.19
C GLY A 115 4.46 0.67 -17.21
N ALA A 116 3.19 1.01 -17.38
CA ALA A 116 2.44 1.86 -16.45
C ALA A 116 2.30 1.19 -15.08
N LEU A 117 1.97 -0.10 -15.04
CA LEU A 117 1.88 -0.88 -13.80
C LEU A 117 3.22 -0.89 -13.05
N TRP A 118 4.34 -1.11 -13.76
CA TRP A 118 5.68 -1.04 -13.19
C TRP A 118 6.02 0.36 -12.68
N ALA A 119 5.85 1.39 -13.51
CA ALA A 119 6.21 2.77 -13.18
C ALA A 119 5.39 3.32 -12.02
N GLY A 120 4.08 3.06 -12.00
CA GLY A 120 3.19 3.45 -10.90
C GLY A 120 3.54 2.73 -9.60
N SER A 121 3.86 1.44 -9.66
CA SER A 121 4.28 0.68 -8.46
C SER A 121 5.63 1.16 -7.91
N ALA A 122 6.61 1.42 -8.79
CA ALA A 122 7.89 1.98 -8.37
C ALA A 122 7.71 3.39 -7.79
N GLY A 123 6.90 4.24 -8.44
CA GLY A 123 6.56 5.58 -7.97
C GLY A 123 5.91 5.59 -6.60
N LEU A 124 4.95 4.68 -6.36
CA LEU A 124 4.30 4.50 -5.05
C LEU A 124 5.32 4.14 -3.96
N ALA A 125 6.18 3.16 -4.22
CA ALA A 125 7.19 2.73 -3.25
C ALA A 125 8.19 3.84 -2.93
N LEU A 126 8.66 4.56 -3.95
CA LEU A 126 9.59 5.68 -3.79
C LEU A 126 8.94 6.85 -3.02
N ALA A 127 7.71 7.22 -3.39
CA ALA A 127 6.98 8.31 -2.74
C ALA A 127 6.70 7.98 -1.27
N TRP A 128 6.23 6.77 -0.96
CA TRP A 128 6.02 6.35 0.43
C TRP A 128 7.31 6.34 1.25
N GLY A 129 8.42 5.86 0.70
CA GLY A 129 9.70 5.87 1.41
C GLY A 129 10.18 7.30 1.69
N ALA A 130 10.02 8.21 0.74
CA ALA A 130 10.31 9.63 0.94
C ALA A 130 9.37 10.27 1.99
N ILE A 131 8.08 9.93 1.98
CA ILE A 131 7.08 10.39 2.96
C ILE A 131 7.46 9.94 4.37
N LEU A 132 7.76 8.65 4.57
CA LEU A 132 8.17 8.13 5.87
C LEU A 132 9.45 8.79 6.38
N MET A 133 10.44 9.01 5.51
CA MET A 133 11.67 9.73 5.85
C MET A 133 11.45 11.20 6.16
N ALA A 134 10.48 11.85 5.52
CA ALA A 134 10.09 13.22 5.81
C ALA A 134 9.45 13.34 7.19
N VAL A 135 8.61 12.36 7.57
CA VAL A 135 7.98 12.32 8.90
C VAL A 135 9.03 12.12 9.99
N VAL A 136 9.98 11.18 9.81
CA VAL A 136 11.02 10.89 10.81
C VAL A 136 11.98 12.05 11.03
N ARG A 137 12.34 12.77 9.96
CA ARG A 137 13.32 13.88 10.04
C ARG A 137 12.72 15.23 10.42
N GLY A 138 11.40 15.33 10.51
CA GLY A 138 10.69 16.59 10.67
C GLY A 138 10.52 17.32 9.34
N LEU A 139 9.31 17.82 9.09
CA LEU A 139 8.95 18.51 7.85
C LEU A 139 9.51 19.94 7.82
N PRO A 140 9.87 20.49 6.65
CA PRO A 140 9.76 19.91 5.31
C PRO A 140 11.00 19.06 4.93
N ALA A 141 10.80 18.08 4.05
CA ALA A 141 11.88 17.33 3.44
C ALA A 141 11.80 17.44 1.92
N SER A 142 12.94 17.70 1.27
CA SER A 142 13.02 17.67 -0.19
C SER A 142 12.83 16.23 -0.68
N PRO A 143 11.98 15.97 -1.68
CA PRO A 143 11.79 14.62 -2.23
C PRO A 143 13.06 14.05 -2.88
N PHE A 144 14.04 14.91 -3.18
CA PHE A 144 15.27 14.54 -3.89
C PHE A 144 16.51 14.53 -2.99
N ASP A 145 16.36 14.77 -1.68
CA ASP A 145 17.51 14.66 -0.79
C ASP A 145 17.91 13.19 -0.57
N VAL A 146 19.17 13.01 -0.18
CA VAL A 146 19.77 11.67 -0.04
C VAL A 146 18.94 10.76 0.88
N PRO A 147 18.44 11.22 2.05
CA PRO A 147 17.63 10.35 2.89
C PRO A 147 16.27 10.01 2.29
N ALA A 148 15.59 10.93 1.60
CA ALA A 148 14.32 10.63 0.92
C ALA A 148 14.51 9.57 -0.16
N VAL A 149 15.56 9.72 -0.99
CA VAL A 149 15.90 8.75 -2.05
C VAL A 149 16.28 7.41 -1.44
N ALA A 150 17.12 7.39 -0.40
CA ALA A 150 17.51 6.16 0.29
C ALA A 150 16.32 5.44 0.92
N GLY A 151 15.42 6.18 1.59
CA GLY A 151 14.18 5.62 2.14
C GLY A 151 13.25 5.06 1.06
N GLY A 152 13.10 5.78 -0.06
CA GLY A 152 12.37 5.32 -1.23
C GLY A 152 12.91 4.00 -1.78
N LEU A 153 14.23 3.92 -2.01
CA LEU A 153 14.87 2.71 -2.55
C LEU A 153 14.83 1.55 -1.55
N ALA A 154 15.02 1.81 -0.26
CA ALA A 154 14.91 0.81 0.79
C ALA A 154 13.48 0.23 0.86
N LEU A 155 12.47 1.09 0.81
CA LEU A 155 11.08 0.65 0.80
C LEU A 155 10.74 -0.11 -0.48
N LEU A 156 11.20 0.35 -1.64
CA LEU A 156 11.04 -0.37 -2.91
C LEU A 156 11.63 -1.77 -2.85
N ALA A 157 12.85 -1.94 -2.32
CA ALA A 157 13.48 -3.25 -2.19
C ALA A 157 12.71 -4.17 -1.22
N LEU A 158 12.25 -3.61 -0.10
CA LEU A 158 11.45 -4.31 0.89
C LEU A 158 10.11 -4.80 0.31
N LEU A 159 9.39 -3.92 -0.39
CA LEU A 159 8.12 -4.25 -1.04
C LEU A 159 8.34 -5.24 -2.18
N ALA A 160 9.41 -5.12 -2.97
CA ALA A 160 9.77 -6.11 -3.97
C ALA A 160 9.99 -7.50 -3.35
N TRP A 161 10.68 -7.61 -2.21
CA TRP A 161 10.80 -8.88 -1.50
C TRP A 161 9.42 -9.41 -1.06
N HIS A 162 8.55 -8.56 -0.54
CA HIS A 162 7.19 -8.93 -0.16
C HIS A 162 6.34 -9.41 -1.35
N GLY A 163 6.38 -8.73 -2.48
CA GLY A 163 5.73 -9.15 -3.73
C GLY A 163 6.25 -10.50 -4.25
N ARG A 164 7.57 -10.74 -4.16
CA ARG A 164 8.16 -12.04 -4.50
C ARG A 164 7.68 -13.15 -3.56
N ALA A 165 7.56 -12.88 -2.26
CA ALA A 165 7.05 -13.83 -1.28
C ALA A 165 5.58 -14.20 -1.56
N PHE A 166 4.75 -13.21 -1.89
CA PHE A 166 3.38 -13.43 -2.33
C PHE A 166 3.31 -14.24 -3.61
N ALA A 167 4.09 -13.92 -4.64
CA ALA A 167 4.13 -14.70 -5.87
C ALA A 167 4.56 -16.16 -5.63
N ALA A 168 5.55 -16.40 -4.76
CA ALA A 168 5.96 -17.74 -4.39
C ALA A 168 4.80 -18.51 -3.71
N TRP A 169 4.11 -17.89 -2.76
CA TRP A 169 2.94 -18.48 -2.12
C TRP A 169 1.78 -18.74 -3.08
N ARG A 170 1.49 -17.79 -3.98
CA ARG A 170 0.29 -17.85 -4.84
C ARG A 170 0.47 -18.70 -6.08
N LEU A 171 1.68 -18.74 -6.66
CA LEU A 171 1.96 -19.41 -7.94
C LEU A 171 2.64 -20.77 -7.80
N GLN A 172 3.25 -21.08 -6.65
CA GLN A 172 3.91 -22.36 -6.36
C GLN A 172 3.13 -23.16 -5.32
N GLU A 173 1.92 -23.61 -5.69
CA GLU A 173 1.07 -24.39 -4.79
C GLU A 173 1.83 -25.62 -4.24
N GLY A 174 1.79 -25.81 -2.91
CA GLY A 174 2.43 -26.93 -2.22
C GLY A 174 3.92 -26.75 -1.88
N ALA A 175 4.56 -25.65 -2.30
CA ALA A 175 5.95 -25.37 -1.93
C ALA A 175 6.08 -25.09 -0.42
N PRO A 176 6.91 -25.85 0.32
CA PRO A 176 7.02 -25.72 1.77
C PRO A 176 7.59 -24.35 2.17
N GLY A 177 7.02 -23.75 3.22
CA GLY A 177 7.54 -22.52 3.83
C GLY A 177 7.14 -21.21 3.12
N THR A 178 6.49 -21.25 1.96
CA THR A 178 6.05 -20.04 1.23
C THR A 178 5.09 -19.16 2.05
N GLY A 179 4.14 -19.77 2.76
CA GLY A 179 3.23 -19.06 3.66
C GLY A 179 3.94 -18.37 4.83
N ARG A 180 4.98 -18.99 5.40
CA ARG A 180 5.80 -18.38 6.45
C ARG A 180 6.57 -17.18 5.90
N THR A 181 7.17 -17.32 4.72
CA THR A 181 7.89 -16.21 4.07
C THR A 181 6.95 -15.05 3.75
N LEU A 182 5.74 -15.33 3.28
CA LEU A 182 4.71 -14.31 3.05
C LEU A 182 4.40 -13.56 4.35
N LEU A 183 4.12 -14.27 5.45
CA LEU A 183 3.85 -13.64 6.75
C LEU A 183 5.02 -12.78 7.24
N LEU A 184 6.26 -13.29 7.17
CA LEU A 184 7.45 -12.55 7.59
C LEU A 184 7.66 -11.30 6.75
N SER A 185 7.49 -11.40 5.44
CA SER A 185 7.61 -10.26 4.54
C SER A 185 6.49 -9.23 4.73
N ALA A 186 5.28 -9.65 5.10
CA ALA A 186 4.18 -8.74 5.46
C ALA A 186 4.48 -7.97 6.74
N CYS A 187 4.97 -8.66 7.78
CA CYS A 187 5.43 -8.01 9.02
C CYS A 187 6.57 -7.03 8.75
N ALA A 188 7.52 -7.40 7.90
CA ALA A 188 8.63 -6.54 7.52
C ALA A 188 8.14 -5.31 6.73
N ALA A 189 7.21 -5.47 5.79
CA ALA A 189 6.61 -4.37 5.04
C ALA A 189 5.85 -3.39 5.95
N ALA A 190 5.18 -3.89 7.00
CA ALA A 190 4.50 -3.07 7.99
C ALA A 190 5.45 -2.37 8.98
N ALA A 191 6.66 -2.89 9.18
CA ALA A 191 7.57 -2.41 10.23
C ALA A 191 7.93 -0.91 10.10
N PRO A 192 8.25 -0.35 8.91
CA PRO A 192 8.48 1.09 8.78
C PRO A 192 7.33 1.93 9.30
N ALA A 193 6.08 1.57 8.97
CA ALA A 193 4.91 2.28 9.47
C ALA A 193 4.80 2.21 11.00
N VAL A 194 4.94 1.02 11.58
CA VAL A 194 4.87 0.84 13.03
C VAL A 194 5.96 1.63 13.75
N LEU A 195 7.20 1.61 13.23
CA LEU A 195 8.33 2.33 13.81
C LEU A 195 8.13 3.85 13.74
N VAL A 196 7.66 4.37 12.60
CA VAL A 196 7.33 5.79 12.44
C VAL A 196 6.22 6.21 13.40
N MET A 197 5.15 5.41 13.51
CA MET A 197 4.04 5.71 14.41
C MET A 197 4.45 5.63 15.88
N ALA A 198 5.29 4.65 16.26
CA ALA A 198 5.85 4.56 17.60
C ALA A 198 6.67 5.80 17.95
N ALA A 199 7.54 6.25 17.05
CA ALA A 199 8.31 7.48 17.22
C ALA A 199 7.41 8.74 17.26
N ALA A 200 6.29 8.74 16.52
CA ALA A 200 5.35 9.86 16.44
C ALA A 200 4.26 9.86 17.53
N THR A 201 4.26 8.90 18.47
CA THR A 201 3.16 8.71 19.44
C THR A 201 2.77 10.00 20.17
N GLY A 202 3.73 10.67 20.81
CA GLY A 202 3.44 11.91 21.55
C GLY A 202 2.93 13.04 20.66
N HIS A 203 3.46 13.14 19.43
CA HIS A 203 3.02 14.15 18.46
C HIS A 203 1.59 13.87 17.97
N MET A 204 1.26 12.62 17.69
CA MET A 204 -0.07 12.19 17.27
C MET A 204 -1.10 12.45 18.36
N LEU A 205 -0.86 11.96 19.57
CA LEU A 205 -1.78 12.14 20.69
C LEU A 205 -2.00 13.62 21.04
N GLY A 206 -0.94 14.44 20.98
CA GLY A 206 -1.04 15.88 21.23
C GLY A 206 -1.72 16.70 20.13
N ASN A 207 -2.03 16.12 18.96
CA ASN A 207 -2.70 16.80 17.84
C ASN A 207 -3.98 16.05 17.40
N ALA A 208 -4.54 15.19 18.26
CA ALA A 208 -5.84 14.58 18.03
C ALA A 208 -6.96 15.62 18.06
N ALA A 209 -8.06 15.36 17.35
CA ALA A 209 -9.25 16.21 17.37
C ALA A 209 -9.90 16.23 18.77
N PRO A 210 -10.71 17.25 19.10
CA PRO A 210 -11.42 17.31 20.37
C PRO A 210 -12.32 16.09 20.60
N ASP A 211 -12.51 15.69 21.86
CA ASP A 211 -13.27 14.49 22.25
C ASP A 211 -14.69 14.44 21.68
N GLN A 212 -15.36 15.59 21.53
CA GLN A 212 -16.68 15.66 20.92
C GLN A 212 -16.66 15.20 19.46
N THR A 213 -15.67 15.65 18.68
CA THR A 213 -15.47 15.23 17.28
C THR A 213 -15.14 13.74 17.23
N LEU A 214 -14.21 13.27 18.07
CA LEU A 214 -13.84 11.86 18.11
C LEU A 214 -15.01 10.94 18.48
N SER A 215 -15.89 11.38 19.37
CA SER A 215 -17.09 10.63 19.77
C SER A 215 -18.07 10.48 18.60
N VAL A 216 -18.33 11.56 17.86
CA VAL A 216 -19.17 11.52 16.64
C VAL A 216 -18.55 10.60 15.60
N LEU A 217 -17.25 10.73 15.34
CA LEU A 217 -16.54 9.85 14.41
C LEU A 217 -16.62 8.39 14.84
N SER A 218 -16.53 8.09 16.14
CA SER A 218 -16.60 6.71 16.63
C SER A 218 -17.97 6.09 16.31
N VAL A 219 -19.07 6.83 16.46
CA VAL A 219 -20.42 6.36 16.10
C VAL A 219 -20.54 6.10 14.60
N MET A 220 -19.88 6.91 13.76
CA MET A 220 -19.97 6.79 12.30
C MET A 220 -19.03 5.72 11.72
N VAL A 221 -17.83 5.56 12.27
CA VAL A 221 -16.74 4.79 11.65
C VAL A 221 -16.56 3.40 12.27
N VAL A 222 -16.73 3.26 13.59
CA VAL A 222 -16.53 1.96 14.26
C VAL A 222 -17.43 0.86 13.68
N PRO A 223 -18.70 1.12 13.31
CA PRO A 223 -19.55 0.11 12.66
C PRO A 223 -19.04 -0.35 11.29
N ILE A 224 -18.22 0.45 10.60
CA ILE A 224 -17.69 0.15 9.27
C ILE A 224 -16.43 -0.71 9.34
N ALA A 225 -15.64 -0.60 10.42
CA ALA A 225 -14.44 -1.40 10.62
C ALA A 225 -14.62 -2.92 10.44
N PRO A 226 -15.66 -3.59 11.00
CA PRO A 226 -15.88 -5.02 10.77
C PRO A 226 -16.25 -5.34 9.32
N ILE A 227 -16.86 -4.40 8.58
CA ILE A 227 -17.16 -4.57 7.15
C ILE A 227 -15.87 -4.59 6.34
N LEU A 228 -14.95 -3.65 6.62
CA LEU A 228 -13.64 -3.60 5.98
C LEU A 228 -12.84 -4.88 6.24
N VAL A 229 -12.77 -5.34 7.50
CA VAL A 229 -12.10 -6.59 7.86
C VAL A 229 -12.79 -7.80 7.22
N GLY A 230 -14.13 -7.84 7.25
CA GLY A 230 -14.92 -8.90 6.65
C GLY A 230 -14.71 -9.01 5.14
N ALA A 231 -14.68 -7.88 4.43
CA ALA A 231 -14.38 -7.81 3.01
C ALA A 231 -12.97 -8.32 2.70
N GLN A 232 -11.98 -7.91 3.50
CA GLN A 232 -10.61 -8.40 3.37
C GLN A 232 -10.54 -9.92 3.55
N VAL A 233 -11.13 -10.45 4.63
CA VAL A 233 -11.17 -11.90 4.90
C VAL A 233 -11.88 -12.65 3.78
N TRP A 234 -12.98 -12.10 3.25
CA TRP A 234 -13.71 -12.69 2.15
C TRP A 234 -12.88 -12.76 0.86
N VAL A 235 -12.20 -11.68 0.48
CA VAL A 235 -11.30 -11.65 -0.68
C VAL A 235 -10.19 -12.68 -0.53
N TRP A 236 -9.53 -12.71 0.63
CA TRP A 236 -8.50 -13.71 0.87
C TRP A 236 -9.06 -15.12 0.78
N ARG A 237 -10.16 -15.46 1.47
CA ARG A 237 -10.75 -16.81 1.40
C ARG A 237 -11.13 -17.22 -0.02
N THR A 238 -11.64 -16.29 -0.81
CA THR A 238 -12.14 -16.54 -2.18
C THR A 238 -10.99 -16.73 -3.17
N PHE A 239 -9.94 -15.92 -3.08
CA PHE A 239 -8.89 -15.87 -4.11
C PHE A 239 -7.55 -16.48 -3.68
N SER A 240 -7.42 -16.97 -2.45
CA SER A 240 -6.20 -17.64 -1.95
C SER A 240 -5.93 -18.99 -2.61
N ARG A 241 -6.96 -19.65 -3.16
CA ARG A 241 -6.86 -21.01 -3.71
C ARG A 241 -7.50 -21.09 -5.08
N GLY A 242 -6.98 -21.95 -5.94
CA GLY A 242 -7.58 -22.24 -7.24
C GLY A 242 -7.11 -21.33 -8.37
N ALA A 243 -7.76 -21.49 -9.51
CA ALA A 243 -7.34 -20.91 -10.79
C ALA A 243 -7.23 -19.38 -10.74
N LEU A 244 -6.26 -18.84 -11.47
CA LEU A 244 -6.08 -17.41 -11.62
C LEU A 244 -7.17 -16.85 -12.54
N PRO A 245 -7.84 -15.74 -12.16
CA PRO A 245 -8.79 -15.09 -13.05
C PRO A 245 -8.08 -14.58 -14.32
N THR A 246 -8.73 -14.76 -15.46
CA THR A 246 -8.17 -14.46 -16.80
C THR A 246 -8.55 -13.07 -17.32
N PHE A 247 -9.32 -12.30 -16.55
CA PHE A 247 -9.88 -11.01 -16.99
C PHE A 247 -8.91 -9.82 -16.83
N PHE A 248 -7.70 -10.04 -16.30
CA PHE A 248 -6.66 -9.04 -15.98
C PHE A 248 -5.33 -9.26 -16.70
#